data_AF-A0A4P6G024-F1
#
_entry.id   AF-A0A4P6G024-F1
#
_cell.length_a   1.000
_cell.length_b   1.000
_cell.length_c   1.000
_cell.angle_alpha   90.00
_cell.angle_beta   90.00
_cell.angle_gamma   90.00
#
_symmetry.space_group_name_H-M   'P 1'
#
loop_
_entity.id
_entity.type
_entity.pdbx_description
1 polymer ?
#
loop_
_entity_poly.entity_id
_entity_poly.type
_entity_poly.pdbx_seq_one_letter_code
_entity_poly.pdbx_strand_id
1 'polypeptide(L)'
;MHNFTHGDKRVVFTVLSGEVVGSEKLSETRVTTTGGVPVNGKDGDLTPVRVSSVSIINHEFWVKTADGVEHDVKLRGVDIPLRTGQDISLISALKKDGSPLHTILLNHTASKRWVLRDAGVLNTELELTPFNWKTVLIVSGLCVAGVATAGLGLLAAGGYLCFALYQGSQRKKLLISDLNAYLEKLDTLVASRGRAPSPVQAESPVEAELSFELDSPAPTQSAAEPESPTLNSDSVRRALSRNL
;
A
#
# COMPACT_ATOMS: atom_id res chain seq x y z
N MET A 1 15.90 3.94 -5.62
CA MET A 1 15.42 4.92 -4.62
C MET A 1 14.94 6.16 -5.35
N HIS A 2 13.83 6.76 -4.93
CA HIS A 2 13.22 7.93 -5.56
C HIS A 2 13.07 9.05 -4.54
N ASN A 3 13.54 10.26 -4.88
CA ASN A 3 13.52 11.38 -3.95
C ASN A 3 12.43 12.37 -4.33
N PHE A 4 11.57 12.70 -3.36
CA PHE A 4 10.62 13.80 -3.44
C PHE A 4 11.14 14.97 -2.62
N THR A 5 11.09 16.17 -3.19
CA THR A 5 11.50 17.41 -2.51
C THR A 5 10.43 18.47 -2.68
N HIS A 6 10.01 19.07 -1.57
CA HIS A 6 9.07 20.20 -1.56
C HIS A 6 9.53 21.22 -0.53
N GLY A 7 9.99 22.38 -0.98
CA GLY A 7 10.64 23.38 -0.12
C GLY A 7 11.90 22.81 0.55
N ASP A 8 11.91 22.81 1.89
CA ASP A 8 12.98 22.26 2.74
C ASP A 8 12.80 20.77 3.08
N LYS A 9 11.70 20.15 2.63
CA LYS A 9 11.38 18.76 2.97
C LYS A 9 11.87 17.81 1.89
N ARG A 10 12.50 16.72 2.33
CA ARG A 10 12.89 15.60 1.48
C ARG A 10 12.28 14.31 2.01
N VAL A 11 11.65 13.54 1.13
CA VAL A 11 11.13 12.19 1.41
C VAL A 11 11.78 11.23 0.42
N VAL A 12 12.28 10.10 0.92
CA VAL A 12 12.86 9.05 0.10
C VAL A 12 11.84 7.94 -0.05
N PHE A 13 11.62 7.49 -1.27
CA PHE A 13 10.75 6.39 -1.62
C PHE A 13 11.56 5.19 -2.12
N THR A 14 11.13 4.00 -1.72
CA THR A 14 11.64 2.72 -2.18
C THR A 14 10.52 1.95 -2.86
N VAL A 15 10.91 1.09 -3.81
CA VAL A 15 9.99 0.21 -4.51
C VAL A 15 10.53 -1.19 -4.33
N LEU A 16 9.71 -2.07 -3.74
CA LEU A 16 9.96 -3.49 -3.64
C LEU A 16 9.12 -4.17 -4.71
N SER A 17 9.75 -4.83 -5.68
CA SER A 17 9.06 -5.54 -6.76
C SER A 17 9.48 -7.00 -6.78
N GLY A 18 8.51 -7.89 -6.95
CA GLY A 18 8.77 -9.32 -6.99
C GLY A 18 7.50 -10.15 -6.98
N GLU A 19 7.71 -11.46 -6.92
CA GLU A 19 6.65 -12.45 -6.86
C GLU A 19 6.24 -12.69 -5.40
N VAL A 20 4.94 -12.76 -5.12
CA VAL A 20 4.44 -13.18 -3.80
C VAL A 20 4.67 -14.68 -3.64
N VAL A 21 5.45 -15.09 -2.65
CA VAL A 21 5.76 -16.51 -2.39
C VAL A 21 4.89 -17.11 -1.28
N GLY A 22 4.41 -16.27 -0.35
CA GLY A 22 3.54 -16.70 0.74
C GLY A 22 2.64 -15.56 1.20
N SER A 23 1.45 -15.90 1.70
CA SER A 23 0.52 -14.91 2.26
C SER A 23 -0.33 -15.51 3.38
N GLU A 24 -0.39 -14.80 4.49
CA GLU A 24 -1.15 -15.14 5.69
C GLU A 24 -2.03 -13.98 6.11
N LYS A 25 -3.25 -14.29 6.58
CA LYS A 25 -4.19 -13.30 7.09
C LYS A 25 -4.71 -13.70 8.45
N LEU A 26 -4.60 -12.78 9.40
CA LEU A 26 -5.05 -12.94 10.77
C LEU A 26 -6.07 -11.85 11.09
N SER A 27 -7.21 -12.22 11.69
CA SER A 27 -8.20 -11.25 12.17
C SER A 27 -8.06 -11.09 13.68
N GLU A 28 -7.80 -9.87 14.14
CA GLU A 28 -7.78 -9.48 15.54
C GLU A 28 -9.09 -8.78 15.89
N THR A 29 -9.86 -9.30 16.85
CA THR A 29 -11.10 -8.64 17.32
C THR A 29 -10.88 -8.05 18.71
N ARG A 30 -11.08 -6.74 18.83
CA ARG A 30 -11.03 -6.01 20.11
C ARG A 30 -12.43 -5.68 20.57
N VAL A 31 -12.76 -6.08 21.78
CA VAL A 31 -14.06 -5.80 22.42
C VAL A 31 -13.84 -4.82 23.56
N THR A 32 -14.51 -3.68 23.50
CA THR A 32 -14.51 -2.65 24.54
C THR A 32 -15.91 -2.50 25.07
N THR A 33 -16.05 -2.69 26.38
CA THR A 33 -17.31 -2.53 27.11
C THR A 33 -17.21 -1.31 28.02
N THR A 34 -18.15 -0.37 27.91
CA THR A 34 -18.26 0.80 28.79
C THR A 34 -19.64 0.85 29.43
N GLY A 35 -19.79 1.51 30.58
CA GLY A 35 -21.05 1.56 31.33
C GLY A 35 -21.15 0.50 32.42
N GLY A 36 -22.32 0.38 33.05
CA GLY A 36 -22.53 -0.48 34.22
C GLY A 36 -22.06 0.14 35.55
N VAL A 37 -21.76 1.44 35.56
CA VAL A 37 -21.36 2.19 36.75
C VAL A 37 -22.58 2.93 37.33
N PRO A 38 -22.76 3.00 38.66
CA PRO A 38 -23.85 3.73 39.29
C PRO A 38 -23.86 5.22 38.91
N VAL A 39 -25.01 5.73 38.51
CA VAL A 39 -25.26 7.16 38.32
C VAL A 39 -25.48 7.78 39.70
N ASN A 40 -24.63 8.74 40.07
CA ASN A 40 -24.72 9.47 41.35
C ASN A 40 -24.67 8.60 42.63
N GLY A 41 -24.04 7.42 42.57
CA GLY A 41 -23.82 6.56 43.75
C GLY A 41 -25.09 5.98 44.39
N LYS A 42 -26.24 6.05 43.70
CA LYS A 42 -27.48 5.41 44.15
C LYS A 42 -27.57 3.99 43.58
N ASP A 43 -27.79 3.04 44.47
CA ASP A 43 -28.09 1.66 44.10
C ASP A 43 -29.44 1.62 43.36
N GLY A 44 -29.39 1.47 42.04
CA GLY A 44 -30.58 1.30 41.20
C GLY A 44 -30.55 2.01 39.85
N ASP A 45 -29.73 3.05 39.70
CA ASP A 45 -29.57 3.78 38.43
C ASP A 45 -28.18 3.51 37.86
N LEU A 46 -28.08 2.71 36.80
CA LEU A 46 -26.81 2.31 36.19
C LEU A 46 -26.66 2.97 34.82
N THR A 47 -25.45 3.40 34.51
CA THR A 47 -25.11 3.83 33.15
C THR A 47 -25.34 2.69 32.15
N PRO A 48 -25.96 2.96 30.98
CA PRO A 48 -26.18 1.92 29.97
C PRO A 48 -24.88 1.24 29.57
N VAL A 49 -24.88 -0.10 29.56
CA VAL A 49 -23.73 -0.87 29.08
C VAL A 49 -23.67 -0.75 27.56
N ARG A 50 -22.57 -0.18 27.06
CA ARG A 50 -22.27 -0.07 25.65
C ARG A 50 -21.13 -1.04 25.31
N VAL A 51 -21.45 -2.04 24.50
CA VAL A 51 -20.46 -2.95 23.93
C VAL A 51 -20.10 -2.46 22.54
N SER A 52 -18.81 -2.28 22.29
CA SER A 52 -18.27 -1.97 20.97
C SER A 52 -17.23 -3.00 20.59
N SER A 53 -17.24 -3.46 19.34
CA SER A 53 -16.29 -4.43 18.82
C SER A 53 -15.66 -3.89 17.54
N VAL A 54 -14.34 -4.02 17.42
CA VAL A 54 -13.58 -3.63 16.23
C VAL A 54 -12.74 -4.82 15.80
N SER A 55 -12.94 -5.28 14.55
CA SER A 55 -12.10 -6.31 13.94
C SER A 55 -11.06 -5.65 13.02
N ILE A 56 -9.79 -6.03 13.18
CA ILE A 56 -8.64 -5.53 12.43
C ILE A 56 -7.98 -6.71 11.74
N ILE A 57 -7.82 -6.62 10.42
CA ILE A 57 -7.11 -7.63 9.63
C ILE A 57 -5.63 -7.28 9.62
N ASN A 58 -4.79 -8.21 10.07
CA ASN A 58 -3.35 -8.19 9.92
C ASN A 58 -3.01 -9.12 8.74
N HIS A 59 -2.40 -8.56 7.70
CA HIS A 59 -2.05 -9.27 6.48
C HIS A 59 -0.53 -9.28 6.33
N GLU A 60 0.05 -10.48 6.39
CA GLU A 60 1.48 -10.71 6.21
C GLU A 60 1.71 -11.46 4.90
N PHE A 61 2.71 -11.07 4.13
CA PHE A 61 3.10 -11.79 2.92
C PHE A 61 4.58 -11.62 2.64
N TRP A 62 5.12 -12.58 1.90
CA TRP A 62 6.52 -12.65 1.54
C TRP A 62 6.68 -12.36 0.06
N VAL A 63 7.61 -11.49 -0.29
CA VAL A 63 7.91 -11.09 -1.67
C VAL A 63 9.32 -11.51 -2.02
N LYS A 64 9.46 -12.30 -3.08
CA LYS A 64 10.76 -12.68 -3.63
C LYS A 64 11.14 -11.74 -4.75
N THR A 65 12.18 -10.95 -4.52
CA THR A 65 12.75 -10.02 -5.51
C THR A 65 13.44 -10.81 -6.64
N ALA A 66 13.67 -10.17 -7.79
CA ALA A 66 14.41 -10.76 -8.91
C ALA A 66 15.82 -11.28 -8.52
N ASP A 67 16.43 -10.69 -7.51
CA ASP A 67 17.72 -11.11 -6.95
C ASP A 67 17.62 -12.41 -6.11
N GLY A 68 16.42 -12.98 -5.98
CA GLY A 68 16.13 -14.20 -5.22
C GLY A 68 15.95 -13.97 -3.71
N VAL A 69 16.11 -12.73 -3.23
CA VAL A 69 15.95 -12.36 -1.81
C VAL A 69 14.47 -12.24 -1.45
N GLU A 70 14.10 -12.82 -0.31
CA GLU A 70 12.74 -12.74 0.24
C GLU A 70 12.62 -11.61 1.27
N HIS A 71 11.52 -10.87 1.20
CA HIS A 71 11.20 -9.77 2.12
C HIS A 71 9.83 -10.01 2.76
N ASP A 72 9.75 -9.88 4.08
CA ASP A 72 8.48 -9.89 4.80
C ASP A 72 7.80 -8.53 4.71
N VAL A 73 6.50 -8.54 4.42
CA VAL A 73 5.67 -7.33 4.36
C VAL A 73 4.47 -7.51 5.27
N LYS A 74 4.29 -6.56 6.19
CA LYS A 74 3.22 -6.57 7.19
C LYS A 74 2.32 -5.36 7.00
N LEU A 75 1.07 -5.64 6.66
CA LEU A 75 0.01 -4.64 6.51
C LEU A 75 -1.03 -4.83 7.62
N ARG A 76 -1.55 -3.72 8.14
CA ARG A 76 -2.55 -3.72 9.21
C ARG A 76 -3.75 -2.89 8.83
N GLY A 77 -4.94 -3.43 9.07
CA GLY A 77 -6.22 -2.78 8.80
C GLY A 77 -6.61 -2.76 7.32
N VAL A 78 -5.91 -3.49 6.46
CA VAL A 78 -6.20 -3.55 5.01
C VAL A 78 -6.36 -5.01 4.60
N ASP A 79 -7.46 -5.31 3.92
CA ASP A 79 -7.72 -6.62 3.34
C ASP A 79 -7.42 -6.61 1.84
N ILE A 80 -6.30 -7.21 1.45
CA ILE A 80 -5.87 -7.25 0.06
C ILE A 80 -5.90 -8.70 -0.43
N PRO A 81 -6.63 -9.02 -1.50
CA PRO A 81 -6.63 -10.38 -2.04
C PRO A 81 -5.33 -10.63 -2.82
N LEU A 82 -4.27 -11.02 -2.12
CA LEU A 82 -3.01 -11.51 -2.69
C LEU A 82 -2.98 -13.04 -2.69
N ARG A 83 -2.37 -13.61 -3.72
CA ARG A 83 -2.12 -15.05 -3.85
C ARG A 83 -0.65 -15.27 -4.21
N THR A 84 -0.11 -16.41 -3.80
CA THR A 84 1.20 -16.88 -4.24
C THR A 84 1.26 -16.93 -5.77
N GLY A 85 2.41 -16.58 -6.35
CA GLY A 85 2.63 -16.53 -7.80
C GLY A 85 2.23 -15.21 -8.46
N GLN A 86 1.78 -14.21 -7.70
CA GLN A 86 1.42 -12.91 -8.25
C GLN A 86 2.61 -11.95 -8.21
N ASP A 87 2.86 -11.27 -9.32
CA ASP A 87 3.85 -10.21 -9.42
C ASP A 87 3.27 -8.90 -8.89
N ILE A 88 3.97 -8.33 -7.92
CA ILE A 88 3.57 -7.10 -7.26
C ILE A 88 4.70 -6.07 -7.22
N SER A 89 4.31 -4.82 -7.03
CA SER A 89 5.22 -3.74 -6.65
C SER A 89 4.64 -2.96 -5.48
N LEU A 90 5.44 -2.84 -4.43
CA LEU A 90 5.11 -2.12 -3.22
C LEU A 90 5.94 -0.84 -3.14
N ILE A 91 5.27 0.30 -3.20
CA ILE A 91 5.87 1.61 -3.01
C ILE A 91 5.82 1.95 -1.51
N SER A 92 6.97 2.35 -0.97
CA SER A 92 7.10 2.72 0.45
C SER A 92 7.84 4.04 0.58
N ALA A 93 7.42 4.89 1.50
CA ALA A 93 8.20 6.05 1.93
C ALA A 93 9.09 5.66 3.11
N LEU A 94 10.31 6.17 3.19
CA LEU A 94 11.18 5.96 4.35
C LEU A 94 10.92 7.04 5.38
N LYS A 95 10.67 6.62 6.62
CA LYS A 95 10.66 7.49 7.79
C LYS A 95 12.09 7.92 8.15
N LYS A 96 12.20 8.94 9.02
CA LYS A 96 13.50 9.42 9.53
C LYS A 96 14.29 8.35 10.29
N ASP A 97 13.59 7.37 10.87
CA ASP A 97 14.17 6.20 11.55
C ASP A 97 14.59 5.07 10.59
N GLY A 98 14.34 5.23 9.28
CA GLY A 98 14.62 4.22 8.26
C GLY A 98 13.52 3.18 8.06
N SER A 99 12.46 3.18 8.89
CA SER A 99 11.36 2.23 8.74
C SER A 99 10.54 2.52 7.47
N PRO A 100 10.15 1.48 6.70
CA PRO A 100 9.35 1.66 5.51
C PRO A 100 7.88 1.91 5.89
N LEU A 101 7.33 2.96 5.32
CA LEU A 101 5.93 3.30 5.40
C LEU A 101 5.26 2.97 4.07
N HIS A 102 4.60 1.82 4.02
CA HIS A 102 3.94 1.32 2.81
C HIS A 102 2.81 2.26 2.36
N THR A 103 2.83 2.71 1.10
CA THR A 103 1.89 3.70 0.55
C THR A 103 0.97 3.11 -0.50
N ILE A 104 1.52 2.47 -1.53
CA ILE A 104 0.75 1.91 -2.66
C ILE A 104 1.24 0.51 -2.93
N LEU A 105 0.30 -0.40 -3.12
CA LEU A 105 0.56 -1.74 -3.61
C LEU A 105 -0.07 -1.89 -5.00
N LEU A 106 0.74 -2.28 -5.97
CA LEU A 106 0.29 -2.66 -7.31
C LEU A 106 0.42 -4.17 -7.46
N ASN A 107 -0.60 -4.81 -7.99
CA ASN A 107 -0.55 -6.19 -8.44
C ASN A 107 -0.65 -6.20 -9.97
N HIS A 108 0.46 -6.55 -10.60
CA HIS A 108 0.61 -6.57 -12.05
C HIS A 108 -0.18 -7.72 -12.65
N THR A 109 -0.18 -8.90 -11.99
CA THR A 109 -0.93 -10.08 -12.43
C THR A 109 -2.44 -9.83 -12.45
N ALA A 110 -2.98 -9.18 -11.41
CA ALA A 110 -4.40 -8.87 -11.31
C ALA A 110 -4.78 -7.51 -11.91
N SER A 111 -3.79 -6.72 -12.38
CA SER A 111 -3.98 -5.33 -12.83
C SER A 111 -4.77 -4.46 -11.84
N LYS A 112 -4.51 -4.65 -10.54
CA LYS A 112 -5.20 -3.95 -9.45
C LYS A 112 -4.23 -3.11 -8.63
N ARG A 113 -4.72 -1.97 -8.16
CA ARG A 113 -4.01 -1.03 -7.30
C ARG A 113 -4.74 -0.87 -5.97
N TRP A 114 -3.99 -0.87 -4.88
CA TRP A 114 -4.48 -0.55 -3.53
C TRP A 114 -3.67 0.60 -2.96
N VAL A 115 -4.37 1.63 -2.50
CA VAL A 115 -3.77 2.75 -1.76
C VAL A 115 -3.84 2.39 -0.28
N LEU A 116 -2.68 2.12 0.31
CA LEU A 116 -2.53 1.78 1.73
C LEU A 116 -2.54 3.04 2.59
N ARG A 117 -1.91 4.11 2.09
CA ARG A 117 -1.83 5.40 2.76
C ARG A 117 -1.87 6.53 1.75
N ASP A 118 -2.81 7.46 1.97
CA ASP A 118 -2.92 8.69 1.18
C ASP A 118 -1.82 9.69 1.54
N ALA A 119 -1.58 10.63 0.62
CA ALA A 119 -0.63 11.74 0.83
C ALA A 119 -0.91 12.55 2.11
N GLY A 120 -2.19 12.67 2.51
CA GLY A 120 -2.57 13.35 3.76
C GLY A 120 -2.09 12.63 5.02
N VAL A 121 -2.29 11.31 5.08
CA VAL A 121 -1.80 10.45 6.18
C VAL A 121 -0.28 10.44 6.17
N LEU A 122 0.32 10.32 4.98
CA LEU A 122 1.75 10.31 4.79
C LEU A 122 2.42 11.61 5.27
N ASN A 123 1.82 12.77 4.99
CA ASN A 123 2.29 14.06 5.48
C ASN A 123 2.26 14.14 7.01
N THR A 124 1.24 13.57 7.65
CA THR A 124 1.14 13.54 9.12
C THR A 124 2.16 12.58 9.72
N GLU A 125 2.28 11.36 9.19
CA GLU A 125 3.21 10.34 9.71
C GLU A 125 4.69 10.67 9.47
N LEU A 126 5.01 11.40 8.39
CA LEU A 126 6.36 11.88 8.11
C LEU A 126 6.65 13.26 8.72
N GLU A 127 5.68 13.85 9.42
CA GLU A 127 5.78 15.17 10.06
C GLU A 127 6.25 16.28 9.09
N LEU A 128 5.79 16.23 7.83
CA LEU A 128 6.28 17.16 6.80
C LEU A 128 5.80 18.59 7.04
N THR A 129 4.75 18.76 7.83
CA THR A 129 4.22 20.07 8.24
C THR A 129 4.61 20.36 9.70
N PRO A 130 5.66 21.16 9.95
CA PRO A 130 6.01 21.56 11.32
C PRO A 130 4.95 22.52 11.88
N PHE A 131 4.65 22.35 13.17
CA PHE A 131 3.84 23.30 13.92
C PHE A 131 4.62 24.60 14.13
N ASN A 132 4.11 25.74 13.66
CA ASN A 132 4.82 27.02 13.70
C ASN A 132 4.67 27.70 15.07
N TRP A 133 5.55 27.36 16.03
CA TRP A 133 5.56 28.00 17.37
C TRP A 133 5.73 29.51 17.32
N LYS A 134 6.43 30.03 16.30
CA LYS A 134 6.60 31.47 16.06
C LYS A 134 5.26 32.20 15.92
N THR A 135 4.29 31.60 15.24
CA THR A 135 2.95 32.17 15.08
C THR A 135 2.24 32.27 16.43
N VAL A 136 2.36 31.25 17.27
CA VAL A 136 1.78 31.24 18.63
C VAL A 136 2.39 32.36 19.48
N LEU A 137 3.72 32.53 19.43
CA LEU A 137 4.41 33.59 20.17
C LEU A 137 4.00 35.00 19.71
N ILE A 138 3.87 35.24 18.40
CA ILE A 138 3.46 36.54 17.85
C ILE A 138 2.02 36.86 18.28
N VAL A 139 1.10 35.90 18.15
CA VAL A 139 -0.30 36.07 18.55
C VAL A 139 -0.41 36.32 20.05
N SER A 140 0.34 35.56 20.87
CA SER A 140 0.39 35.76 22.32
C SER A 140 0.88 37.16 22.67
N GLY A 141 1.94 37.66 22.02
CA GLY A 141 2.45 39.02 22.23
C GLY A 141 1.44 40.10 21.86
N LEU A 142 0.75 39.96 20.72
CA LEU A 142 -0.28 40.91 20.29
C LEU A 142 -1.51 40.90 21.20
N CYS A 143 -1.91 39.74 21.74
CA CYS A 143 -3.02 39.65 22.70
C CYS A 143 -2.70 40.44 23.98
N VAL A 144 -1.49 40.28 24.54
CA VAL A 144 -1.06 41.02 25.73
C VAL A 144 -1.05 42.53 25.48
N ALA A 145 -0.51 42.97 24.32
CA ALA A 145 -0.53 44.38 23.93
C ALA A 145 -1.97 44.91 23.70
N GLY A 146 -2.89 44.07 23.24
CA GLY A 146 -4.29 44.41 23.02
C GLY A 146 -5.07 44.69 24.30
N VAL A 147 -4.77 43.99 25.39
CA VAL A 147 -5.35 44.27 26.71
C VAL A 147 -4.90 45.64 27.22
N ALA A 148 -3.65 46.03 26.96
CA ALA A 148 -3.12 47.34 27.36
C ALA A 148 -3.63 48.52 26.51
N THR A 149 -4.14 48.26 25.30
CA THR A 149 -4.50 49.30 24.30
C THR A 149 -6.00 49.33 23.98
N ALA A 150 -6.85 48.98 24.94
CA ALA A 150 -8.31 49.00 24.79
C ALA A 150 -8.86 48.17 23.60
N GLY A 151 -8.21 47.04 23.26
CA GLY A 151 -8.73 46.04 22.33
C GLY A 151 -8.20 46.10 20.89
N LEU A 152 -7.45 47.14 20.51
CA LEU A 152 -6.84 47.24 19.16
C LEU A 152 -5.89 46.07 18.85
N GLY A 153 -5.05 45.68 19.82
CA GLY A 153 -4.16 44.53 19.67
C GLY A 153 -4.88 43.19 19.57
N LEU A 154 -6.10 43.05 20.12
CA LEU A 154 -6.90 41.83 19.98
C LEU A 154 -7.42 41.64 18.55
N LEU A 155 -7.87 42.73 17.90
CA LEU A 155 -8.29 42.69 16.49
C LEU A 155 -7.11 42.34 15.57
N ALA A 156 -5.95 42.93 15.82
CA ALA A 156 -4.74 42.62 15.08
C ALA A 156 -4.26 41.17 15.34
N ALA A 157 -4.36 40.68 16.57
CA ALA A 157 -4.04 39.29 16.92
C ALA A 157 -4.95 38.30 16.17
N GLY A 158 -6.26 38.55 16.18
CA GLY A 158 -7.25 37.74 15.49
C GLY A 158 -7.03 37.74 13.97
N GLY A 159 -6.81 38.91 13.37
CA GLY A 159 -6.51 39.04 11.95
C GLY A 159 -5.25 38.29 11.54
N TYR A 160 -4.16 38.44 12.30
CA TYR A 160 -2.91 37.72 12.04
C TYR A 160 -3.05 36.21 12.24
N LEU A 161 -3.77 35.75 13.28
CA LEU A 161 -4.04 34.33 13.50
C LEU A 161 -4.84 33.74 12.32
N CYS A 162 -5.90 34.40 11.88
CA CYS A 162 -6.67 33.99 10.70
C CYS A 162 -5.79 33.91 9.44
N PHE A 163 -4.97 34.93 9.19
CA PHE A 163 -4.04 34.93 8.06
C PHE A 163 -3.02 33.80 8.13
N ALA A 164 -2.41 33.57 9.30
CA ALA A 164 -1.42 32.53 9.51
C ALA A 164 -2.01 31.12 9.37
N LEU A 165 -3.22 30.89 9.90
CA LEU A 165 -3.95 29.64 9.72
C LEU A 165 -4.31 29.42 8.24
N TYR A 166 -4.77 30.46 7.54
CA TYR A 166 -5.07 30.39 6.11
C TYR A 166 -3.82 30.04 5.30
N GLN A 167 -2.72 30.76 5.51
CA GLN A 167 -1.46 30.52 4.80
C GLN A 167 -0.90 29.12 5.12
N GLY A 168 -0.96 28.69 6.38
CA GLY A 168 -0.57 27.36 6.81
C GLY A 168 -1.40 26.26 6.14
N SER A 169 -2.72 26.45 6.06
CA SER A 169 -3.61 25.52 5.37
C SER A 169 -3.31 25.45 3.87
N GLN A 170 -3.02 26.58 3.21
CA GLN A 170 -2.70 26.59 1.78
C GLN A 170 -1.39 25.85 1.48
N ARG A 171 -0.34 26.08 2.28
CA ARG A 171 0.94 25.35 2.15
C ARG A 171 0.75 23.85 2.33
N LYS A 172 -0.04 23.44 3.32
CA LYS A 172 -0.37 22.01 3.53
C LYS A 172 -1.10 21.42 2.32
N LYS A 173 -2.09 22.13 1.76
CA LYS A 173 -2.82 21.68 0.57
C LYS A 173 -1.90 21.50 -0.64
N LEU A 174 -1.01 22.46 -0.89
CA LEU A 174 -0.03 22.38 -1.96
C LEU A 174 0.93 21.20 -1.77
N LEU A 175 1.48 21.02 -0.57
CA LEU A 175 2.36 19.90 -0.27
C LEU A 175 1.66 18.55 -0.48
N ILE A 176 0.43 18.39 0.01
CA ILE A 176 -0.35 17.16 -0.18
C ILE A 176 -0.63 16.93 -1.68
N SER A 177 -0.96 17.98 -2.42
CA SER A 177 -1.20 17.90 -3.87
C SER A 177 0.06 17.47 -4.62
N ASP A 178 1.20 18.09 -4.33
CA ASP A 178 2.48 17.75 -4.96
C ASP A 178 2.93 16.33 -4.62
N LEU A 179 2.74 15.93 -3.35
CA LEU A 179 3.04 14.58 -2.88
C LEU A 179 2.15 13.54 -3.57
N ASN A 180 0.86 13.86 -3.75
CA ASN A 180 -0.06 13.00 -4.47
C ASN A 180 0.30 12.88 -5.96
N ALA A 181 0.61 14.00 -6.62
CA ALA A 181 1.06 14.00 -8.00
C ALA A 181 2.37 13.20 -8.19
N TYR A 182 3.27 13.27 -7.19
CA TYR A 182 4.49 12.47 -7.20
C TYR A 182 4.22 10.97 -7.02
N LEU A 183 3.29 10.60 -6.12
CA LEU A 183 2.87 9.22 -5.95
C LEU A 183 2.25 8.67 -7.24
N GLU A 184 1.40 9.43 -7.93
CA GLU A 184 0.85 9.04 -9.24
C GLU A 184 1.94 8.88 -10.31
N LYS A 185 2.96 9.75 -10.29
CA LYS A 185 4.12 9.62 -11.18
C LYS A 185 4.91 8.34 -10.88
N LEU A 186 5.11 7.99 -9.61
CA LEU A 186 5.77 6.74 -9.23
C LEU A 186 4.93 5.52 -9.61
N ASP A 187 3.62 5.57 -9.38
CA ASP A 187 2.66 4.53 -9.75
C ASP A 187 2.75 4.21 -11.26
N THR A 188 2.68 5.24 -12.10
CA THR A 188 2.80 5.09 -13.57
C THR A 188 4.17 4.59 -14.02
N LEU A 189 5.26 5.04 -13.38
CA LEU A 189 6.62 4.54 -13.64
C LEU A 189 6.75 3.06 -13.27
N VAL A 190 6.18 2.64 -12.15
CA VAL A 190 6.23 1.26 -11.68
C VAL A 190 5.35 0.34 -12.53
N ALA A 191 4.14 0.80 -12.89
CA ALA A 191 3.23 0.06 -13.76
C ALA A 191 3.79 -0.15 -15.17
N SER A 192 4.48 0.85 -15.73
CA SER A 192 5.13 0.72 -17.04
C SER A 192 6.31 -0.25 -17.00
N ARG A 193 7.07 -0.30 -15.89
CA ARG A 193 8.18 -1.23 -15.71
C ARG A 193 7.73 -2.69 -15.60
N GLY A 194 6.60 -2.94 -14.95
CA GLY A 194 6.01 -4.29 -14.85
C GLY A 194 5.49 -4.84 -16.18
N ARG A 195 5.27 -3.99 -17.19
CA ARG A 195 4.75 -4.39 -18.51
C ARG A 195 5.84 -4.62 -19.57
N ALA A 196 7.09 -4.23 -19.30
CA ALA A 196 8.17 -4.49 -20.24
C ALA A 196 8.53 -5.99 -20.19
N PRO A 197 8.37 -6.75 -21.30
CA PRO A 197 8.86 -8.12 -21.34
C PRO A 197 10.38 -8.08 -21.14
N SER A 198 10.88 -8.97 -20.27
CA SER A 198 12.31 -9.22 -20.11
C SER A 198 12.91 -9.53 -21.50
N PRO A 199 14.02 -8.89 -21.92
CA PRO A 199 14.66 -9.19 -23.18
C PRO A 199 15.38 -10.53 -23.04
N VAL A 200 14.66 -11.62 -23.27
CA VAL A 200 15.26 -12.92 -23.51
C VAL A 200 15.44 -13.04 -25.02
N GLN A 201 16.70 -13.23 -25.42
CA GLN A 201 17.23 -13.49 -26.76
C GLN A 201 17.51 -12.27 -27.64
N ALA A 202 18.68 -11.67 -27.42
CA ALA A 202 19.49 -11.23 -28.53
C ALA A 202 19.95 -12.48 -29.29
N GLU A 203 19.33 -12.73 -30.44
CA GLU A 203 19.84 -13.59 -31.48
C GLU A 203 21.32 -13.27 -31.73
N SER A 204 22.16 -14.29 -31.61
CA SER A 204 23.54 -14.24 -32.08
C SER A 204 23.51 -14.21 -33.62
N PRO A 205 24.18 -13.25 -34.28
CA PRO A 205 24.32 -13.28 -35.73
C PRO A 205 25.52 -14.16 -36.09
N VAL A 206 25.27 -15.30 -36.72
CA VAL A 206 26.27 -15.92 -37.61
C VAL A 206 25.54 -16.31 -38.88
N GLU A 207 25.66 -15.45 -39.88
CA GLU A 207 25.28 -15.74 -41.25
C GLU A 207 26.21 -16.79 -41.86
N ALA A 208 25.56 -17.66 -42.64
CA ALA A 208 26.00 -18.19 -43.94
C ALA A 208 27.29 -19.03 -44.02
N GLU A 209 27.10 -20.33 -44.21
CA GLU A 209 27.65 -20.98 -45.41
C GLU A 209 26.59 -21.82 -46.11
N LEU A 210 26.56 -21.64 -47.43
CA LEU A 210 25.74 -22.31 -48.42
C LEU A 210 25.91 -23.83 -48.39
N SER A 211 24.83 -24.55 -48.71
CA SER A 211 24.89 -25.67 -49.68
C SER A 211 23.51 -25.97 -50.25
N PHE A 212 23.48 -26.05 -51.57
CA PHE A 212 22.36 -26.28 -52.46
C PHE A 212 21.83 -27.74 -52.40
N GLU A 213 20.51 -27.86 -52.49
CA GLU A 213 19.79 -28.65 -53.51
C GLU A 213 19.58 -30.18 -53.38
N LEU A 214 18.27 -30.51 -53.47
CA LEU A 214 17.59 -31.64 -54.12
C LEU A 214 17.05 -32.85 -53.32
N ASP A 215 15.82 -33.19 -53.73
CA ASP A 215 15.06 -34.44 -53.63
C ASP A 215 14.20 -34.77 -52.39
N SER A 216 12.90 -34.47 -52.55
CA SER A 216 11.79 -35.37 -52.20
C SER A 216 11.75 -36.55 -53.20
N PRO A 217 11.06 -37.69 -52.95
CA PRO A 217 9.83 -37.81 -52.16
C PRO A 217 9.71 -39.06 -51.26
N ALA A 218 8.69 -39.02 -50.39
CA ALA A 218 8.08 -40.18 -49.70
C ALA A 218 7.38 -41.13 -50.73
N PRO A 219 6.92 -42.37 -50.40
CA PRO A 219 5.97 -42.71 -49.32
C PRO A 219 6.29 -44.05 -48.60
N THR A 220 5.66 -44.47 -47.49
CA THR A 220 4.41 -45.26 -47.49
C THR A 220 3.99 -45.60 -46.04
N GLN A 221 2.67 -45.74 -45.86
CA GLN A 221 1.81 -46.01 -44.69
C GLN A 221 2.19 -47.20 -43.79
N SER A 222 1.77 -47.17 -42.51
CA SER A 222 0.75 -48.09 -41.97
C SER A 222 0.26 -47.69 -40.57
N ALA A 223 -1.02 -47.94 -40.31
CA ALA A 223 -1.83 -47.58 -39.16
C ALA A 223 -1.67 -48.53 -37.95
N ALA A 224 -1.96 -48.03 -36.74
CA ALA A 224 -2.81 -48.68 -35.72
C ALA A 224 -2.94 -47.81 -34.44
N GLU A 225 -4.16 -47.33 -34.18
CA GLU A 225 -4.71 -47.05 -32.84
C GLU A 225 -4.98 -48.40 -32.12
N PRO A 226 -5.08 -48.50 -30.77
CA PRO A 226 -6.20 -47.89 -30.04
C PRO A 226 -5.93 -47.37 -28.61
N GLU A 227 -6.77 -46.40 -28.25
CA GLU A 227 -7.49 -46.26 -26.97
C GLU A 227 -6.77 -45.93 -25.65
N SER A 228 -7.01 -44.68 -25.24
CA SER A 228 -6.98 -44.15 -23.88
C SER A 228 -8.05 -44.79 -22.97
N PRO A 229 -7.74 -45.17 -21.70
CA PRO A 229 -8.78 -45.45 -20.72
C PRO A 229 -9.25 -44.14 -20.07
N THR A 230 -10.53 -43.84 -20.29
CA THR A 230 -11.29 -42.81 -19.59
C THR A 230 -11.45 -43.18 -18.11
N LEU A 231 -10.94 -42.33 -17.22
CA LEU A 231 -11.12 -42.45 -15.77
C LEU A 231 -12.58 -42.19 -15.40
N ASN A 232 -13.33 -43.28 -15.20
CA ASN A 232 -14.73 -43.28 -14.79
C ASN A 232 -14.86 -42.90 -13.28
N SER A 233 -15.57 -41.81 -13.02
CA SER A 233 -15.83 -41.20 -11.71
C SER A 233 -16.68 -42.05 -10.76
N ASP A 234 -17.27 -43.14 -11.23
CA ASP A 234 -18.06 -44.07 -10.40
C ASP A 234 -17.21 -44.98 -9.50
N SER A 235 -15.92 -45.11 -9.79
CA SER A 235 -14.99 -45.98 -9.04
C SER A 235 -14.63 -45.41 -7.66
N VAL A 236 -14.68 -44.09 -7.49
CA VAL A 236 -14.26 -43.40 -6.26
C VAL A 236 -15.36 -43.40 -5.20
N ARG A 237 -16.65 -43.44 -5.61
CA ARG A 237 -17.78 -43.43 -4.66
C ARG A 237 -17.96 -44.75 -3.91
N ARG A 238 -17.44 -45.87 -4.42
CA ARG A 238 -17.59 -47.20 -3.79
C ARG A 238 -16.49 -47.50 -2.75
N ALA A 239 -15.42 -46.69 -2.69
CA ALA A 239 -14.33 -46.85 -1.72
C ALA A 239 -14.56 -46.11 -0.39
N LEU A 240 -15.51 -45.15 -0.32
CA LEU A 240 -15.77 -44.34 0.87
C LEU A 240 -16.95 -44.82 1.73
N SER A 241 -17.73 -45.82 1.28
CA SER A 241 -18.90 -46.34 2.03
C SER A 241 -18.60 -47.58 2.88
N ARG A 242 -17.32 -47.89 3.15
CA ARG A 242 -16.92 -49.07 3.95
C ARG A 242 -16.26 -48.72 5.29
N ASN A 243 -16.23 -47.44 5.67
CA ASN A 243 -15.72 -46.96 6.96
C ASN A 243 -16.70 -45.98 7.61
N LEU A 244 -17.92 -46.45 7.88
CA LEU A 244 -18.85 -45.89 8.86
C LEU A 244 -19.53 -47.05 9.60
#